data_AF-A0A5C7LYN3-F1
#
_entry.id   AF-A0A5C7LYN3-F1
#
_cell.length_a   1.000
_cell.length_b   1.000
_cell.length_c   1.000
_cell.angle_alpha   90.00
_cell.angle_beta   90.00
_cell.angle_gamma   90.00
#
_symmetry.space_group_name_H-M   'P 1'
#
loop_
_entity.id
_entity.type
_entity.pdbx_description
1 polymer ?
#
loop_
_entity_poly.entity_id
_entity_poly.type
_entity_poly.pdbx_seq_one_letter_code
_entity_poly.pdbx_strand_id
1 'polypeptide(L)'
;MTLENTIEFEPLELQSDDGSVMVELAFLGEGFDGEYDPSDPGDSPLLRYTLYRRFSSILDASLFANLCDADDYEDGDWAAVRDGSYCTHLEATSPRSLLESAAKFILSHAESGARGLSREKRLYEKLSWITLIDGQPACS
;
A
#
# COMPACT_ATOMS: atom_id res chain seq x y z
N MET A 1 -17.46 5.13 30.35
CA MET A 1 -17.56 6.02 29.18
C MET A 1 -16.19 5.93 28.52
N THR A 2 -16.00 4.91 27.70
CA THR A 2 -14.75 4.69 26.96
C THR A 2 -14.76 5.66 25.80
N LEU A 3 -13.83 6.61 25.79
CA LEU A 3 -13.52 7.35 24.58
C LEU A 3 -12.99 6.30 23.59
N GLU A 4 -13.76 6.01 22.55
CA GLU A 4 -13.25 5.29 21.39
C GLU A 4 -12.16 6.18 20.81
N ASN A 5 -10.91 5.84 21.12
CA ASN A 5 -9.75 6.58 20.63
C ASN A 5 -9.52 6.13 19.18
N THR A 6 -10.46 6.50 18.31
CA THR A 6 -10.43 6.14 16.89
C THR A 6 -9.37 6.99 16.22
N ILE A 7 -8.33 6.34 15.69
CA ILE A 7 -7.35 6.99 14.83
C ILE A 7 -8.11 7.42 13.56
N GLU A 8 -8.28 8.72 13.37
CA GLU A 8 -8.77 9.27 12.10
C GLU A 8 -7.57 9.43 11.16
N PHE A 9 -7.48 8.55 10.17
CA PHE A 9 -6.48 8.62 9.11
C PHE A 9 -7.16 8.64 7.75
N GLU A 10 -7.01 9.75 7.01
CA GLU A 10 -7.42 9.80 5.62
C GLU A 10 -6.42 9.00 4.76
N PRO A 11 -6.88 8.03 3.94
CA PRO A 11 -5.98 7.29 3.05
C PRO A 11 -5.08 8.21 2.23
N LEU A 12 -3.85 7.77 2.01
CA LEU A 12 -2.90 8.46 1.14
C LEU A 12 -2.76 7.66 -0.15
N GLU A 13 -3.28 8.22 -1.22
CA GLU A 13 -3.19 7.64 -2.56
C GLU A 13 -2.15 8.40 -3.39
N LEU A 14 -1.20 7.67 -3.97
CA LEU A 14 -0.23 8.20 -4.92
C LEU A 14 -0.23 7.38 -6.20
N GLN A 15 -0.36 8.06 -7.33
CA GLN A 15 -0.38 7.46 -8.66
C GLN A 15 0.94 7.70 -9.39
N SER A 16 1.33 6.76 -10.26
CA SER A 16 2.44 6.95 -11.20
C SER A 16 2.14 8.04 -12.21
N ASP A 17 3.20 8.65 -12.76
CA ASP A 17 3.06 9.71 -13.77
C ASP A 17 2.33 9.23 -15.04
N ASP A 18 2.51 7.94 -15.40
CA ASP A 18 1.81 7.31 -16.52
C ASP A 18 0.38 6.86 -16.17
N GLY A 19 -0.04 7.01 -14.91
CA GLY A 19 -1.36 6.67 -14.42
C GLY A 19 -1.70 5.19 -14.46
N SER A 20 -0.70 4.30 -14.51
CA SER A 20 -0.86 2.85 -14.56
C SER A 20 -0.74 2.15 -13.20
N VAL A 21 -0.15 2.81 -12.21
CA VAL A 21 0.12 2.28 -10.87
C VAL A 21 -0.40 3.24 -9.82
N MET A 22 -0.95 2.70 -8.73
CA MET A 22 -1.26 3.47 -7.54
C MET A 22 -0.85 2.71 -6.29
N VAL A 23 -0.36 3.45 -5.31
CA VAL A 23 -0.13 2.99 -3.93
C VAL A 23 -1.11 3.73 -3.04
N GLU A 24 -1.86 2.98 -2.25
CA GLU A 24 -2.66 3.51 -1.14
C GLU A 24 -1.96 3.15 0.17
N LEU A 25 -1.78 4.11 1.08
CA LEU A 25 -1.54 3.85 2.50
C LEU A 25 -2.83 4.09 3.27
N ALA A 26 -3.26 3.11 4.07
CA ALA A 26 -4.48 3.21 4.86
C ALA A 26 -4.28 2.61 6.27
N PHE A 27 -4.94 3.21 7.26
CA PHE A 27 -5.06 2.60 8.58
C PHE A 27 -6.26 1.65 8.56
N LEU A 28 -5.99 0.35 8.69
CA LEU A 28 -7.02 -0.70 8.67
C LEU A 28 -7.24 -1.33 10.04
N GLY A 29 -6.84 -0.63 11.12
CA GLY A 29 -6.88 -1.15 12.48
C GLY A 29 -5.71 -2.06 12.83
N GLU A 30 -4.57 -1.98 12.14
CA GLU A 30 -3.41 -2.86 12.38
C GLU A 30 -2.50 -2.33 13.50
N GLY A 31 -1.98 -3.25 14.31
CA GLY A 31 -0.93 -3.05 15.32
C GLY A 31 0.25 -4.00 15.10
N PHE A 32 1.24 -4.01 15.99
CA PHE A 32 2.43 -4.87 15.85
C PHE A 32 2.10 -6.37 15.89
N ASP A 33 1.13 -6.75 16.72
CA ASP A 33 0.73 -8.15 16.95
C ASP A 33 -0.63 -8.50 16.32
N GLY A 34 -1.10 -7.68 15.37
CA GLY A 34 -2.35 -7.92 14.65
C GLY A 34 -3.27 -6.70 14.66
N GLU A 35 -4.29 -6.71 15.51
CA GLU A 35 -5.21 -5.58 15.69
C GLU A 35 -4.62 -4.55 16.65
N TYR A 36 -4.79 -3.27 16.33
CA TYR A 36 -4.36 -2.16 17.17
C TYR A 36 -5.16 -2.11 18.48
N ASP A 37 -4.48 -2.17 19.62
CA ASP A 37 -5.06 -1.95 20.95
C ASP A 37 -4.67 -0.57 21.51
N PRO A 38 -5.56 0.45 21.48
CA PRO A 38 -5.26 1.77 22.03
C PRO A 38 -5.11 1.79 23.56
N SER A 39 -5.43 0.69 24.26
CA SER A 39 -5.20 0.55 25.69
C SER A 39 -3.83 -0.01 26.05
N ASP A 40 -3.12 -0.60 25.09
CA ASP A 40 -1.72 -1.00 25.23
C ASP A 40 -0.79 0.13 24.77
N PRO A 41 -0.06 0.82 25.69
CA PRO A 41 0.88 1.86 25.29
C PRO A 41 2.09 1.35 24.51
N GLY A 42 2.30 0.02 24.44
CA GLY A 42 3.33 -0.61 23.63
C GLY A 42 2.91 -0.88 22.18
N ASP A 43 1.63 -0.73 21.84
CA ASP A 43 1.12 -0.97 20.51
C ASP A 43 0.99 0.33 19.71
N SER A 44 1.36 0.27 18.42
CA SER A 44 1.32 1.42 17.52
C SER A 44 0.30 1.19 16.41
N PRO A 45 -0.47 2.21 16.00
CA PRO A 45 -1.40 2.09 14.89
C PRO A 45 -0.63 2.07 13.57
N LEU A 46 -0.50 0.90 12.95
CA LEU A 46 0.29 0.69 11.73
C LEU A 46 -0.56 0.85 10.47
N LEU A 47 0.06 1.43 9.44
CA LEU A 47 -0.53 1.53 8.11
C LEU A 47 -0.25 0.26 7.31
N ARG A 48 -1.19 -0.05 6.43
CA ARG A 48 -1.02 -1.04 5.37
C ARG A 48 -0.87 -0.31 4.04
N TYR A 49 -0.07 -0.86 3.13
CA TYR A 49 -0.11 -0.39 1.74
C TYR A 49 -0.82 -1.39 0.84
N THR A 50 -1.59 -0.87 -0.11
CA THR A 50 -2.26 -1.66 -1.16
C THR A 50 -1.85 -1.12 -2.53
N LEU A 51 -1.52 -2.04 -3.44
CA LEU A 51 -1.15 -1.74 -4.82
C LEU A 51 -2.37 -1.86 -5.72
N TYR A 52 -2.55 -0.85 -6.58
CA TYR A 52 -3.55 -0.86 -7.62
C TYR A 52 -2.91 -0.64 -9.00
N ARG A 53 -3.63 -1.09 -10.02
CA ARG A 53 -3.23 -1.14 -11.41
C ARG A 53 -4.39 -0.62 -12.27
N ARG A 54 -4.10 0.28 -13.21
CA ARG A 54 -5.09 0.77 -14.19
C ARG A 54 -4.52 0.63 -15.59
N PHE A 55 -5.33 0.10 -16.50
CA PHE A 55 -4.92 -0.12 -17.89
C PHE A 55 -5.90 0.56 -18.83
N SER A 56 -5.39 0.95 -19.99
CA SER A 56 -6.09 1.73 -21.00
C SER A 56 -6.42 0.93 -22.26
N SER A 57 -6.25 -0.41 -22.22
CA SER A 57 -6.57 -1.27 -23.37
C SER A 57 -7.07 -2.66 -22.98
N ILE A 58 -8.05 -3.14 -23.76
CA ILE A 58 -8.68 -4.45 -23.60
C ILE A 58 -7.75 -5.63 -23.91
N LEU A 59 -6.61 -5.39 -24.59
CA LEU A 59 -5.59 -6.42 -24.85
C LEU A 59 -4.83 -6.80 -23.58
N ASP A 60 -4.76 -5.89 -22.59
CA ASP A 60 -4.13 -6.15 -21.29
C ASP A 60 -5.04 -7.00 -20.38
N ALA A 61 -6.37 -6.95 -20.58
CA ALA A 61 -7.36 -7.56 -19.70
C ALA A 61 -7.17 -9.08 -19.44
N SER A 62 -6.70 -9.85 -20.43
CA SER A 62 -6.45 -11.30 -20.28
C SER A 62 -5.21 -11.64 -19.46
N LEU A 63 -4.19 -10.77 -19.45
CA LEU A 63 -3.05 -10.88 -18.54
C LEU A 63 -3.48 -10.53 -17.10
N PHE A 64 -4.47 -9.63 -16.98
CA PHE A 64 -4.96 -9.05 -15.74
C PHE A 64 -5.81 -9.98 -14.87
N ALA A 65 -6.59 -10.89 -15.45
CA ALA A 65 -7.38 -11.86 -14.69
C ALA A 65 -6.53 -12.70 -13.71
N ASN A 66 -5.22 -12.83 -13.98
CA ASN A 66 -4.29 -13.55 -13.10
C ASN A 66 -3.55 -12.64 -12.11
N LEU A 67 -3.52 -11.32 -12.34
CA LEU A 67 -2.73 -10.35 -11.56
C LEU A 67 -3.58 -9.53 -10.59
N CYS A 68 -4.87 -9.35 -10.86
CA CYS A 68 -5.78 -8.57 -10.04
C CYS A 68 -6.95 -9.41 -9.54
N ASP A 69 -7.50 -9.03 -8.40
CA ASP A 69 -8.76 -9.59 -7.89
C ASP A 69 -9.92 -8.85 -8.58
N ALA A 70 -10.09 -9.19 -9.86
CA ALA A 70 -11.01 -8.53 -10.77
C ALA A 70 -12.13 -9.50 -11.17
N ASP A 71 -13.20 -9.55 -10.37
CA ASP A 71 -14.40 -10.30 -10.74
C ASP A 71 -15.32 -9.48 -11.69
N ASP A 72 -15.24 -8.14 -11.71
CA ASP A 72 -16.01 -7.25 -12.59
C ASP A 72 -15.29 -5.90 -12.82
N TYR A 73 -14.45 -5.75 -13.86
CA TYR A 73 -13.77 -4.48 -14.20
C TYR A 73 -14.31 -3.82 -15.47
N GLU A 74 -14.50 -2.50 -15.44
CA GLU A 74 -14.67 -1.66 -16.63
C GLU A 74 -13.31 -1.08 -17.09
N ASP A 75 -13.19 -0.77 -18.37
CA ASP A 75 -11.98 -0.16 -18.95
C ASP A 75 -11.68 1.19 -18.29
N GLY A 76 -10.45 1.36 -17.78
CA GLY A 76 -10.03 2.58 -17.08
C GLY A 76 -10.22 2.58 -15.56
N ASP A 77 -10.74 1.52 -14.94
CA ASP A 77 -10.85 1.42 -13.49
C ASP A 77 -9.54 0.97 -12.81
N TRP A 78 -9.37 1.35 -11.54
CA TRP A 78 -8.24 0.93 -10.70
C TRP A 78 -8.50 -0.43 -10.07
N ALA A 79 -7.67 -1.42 -10.39
CA ALA A 79 -7.73 -2.79 -9.88
C ALA A 79 -6.71 -3.08 -8.80
N ALA A 80 -7.18 -3.54 -7.63
CA ALA A 80 -6.29 -4.05 -6.60
C ALA A 80 -5.50 -5.23 -7.15
N VAL A 81 -4.18 -5.18 -6.98
CA VAL A 81 -3.30 -6.29 -7.36
C VAL A 81 -3.56 -7.45 -6.39
N ARG A 82 -3.73 -8.65 -6.92
CA ARG A 82 -3.90 -9.87 -6.13
C ARG A 82 -2.68 -10.09 -5.26
N ASP A 83 -2.90 -10.40 -3.98
CA ASP A 83 -1.86 -10.43 -2.96
C ASP A 83 -1.07 -9.10 -2.88
N GLY A 84 -1.66 -7.98 -3.29
CA GLY A 84 -1.01 -6.67 -3.43
C GLY A 84 -1.08 -5.79 -2.18
N SER A 85 -1.43 -6.36 -1.03
CA SER A 85 -1.63 -5.62 0.22
C SER A 85 -0.69 -6.13 1.31
N TYR A 86 0.10 -5.24 1.91
CA TYR A 86 1.22 -5.62 2.77
C TYR A 86 1.32 -4.71 4.01
N CYS A 87 1.63 -5.32 5.14
CA CYS A 87 1.87 -4.63 6.40
C CYS A 87 3.14 -3.78 6.34
N THR A 88 3.17 -2.71 7.13
CA THR A 88 4.32 -1.80 7.25
C THR A 88 4.63 -1.52 8.72
N HIS A 89 5.76 -0.88 8.99
CA HIS A 89 6.05 -0.26 10.29
C HIS A 89 5.82 1.27 10.25
N LEU A 90 4.98 1.75 9.32
CA LEU A 90 4.63 3.16 9.22
C LEU A 90 3.46 3.44 10.17
N GLU A 91 3.66 4.31 11.15
CA GLU A 91 2.58 4.66 12.07
C GLU A 91 1.60 5.64 11.43
N ALA A 92 0.29 5.44 11.63
CA ALA A 92 -0.77 6.33 11.16
C ALA A 92 -0.65 7.76 11.73
N THR A 93 0.01 7.89 12.89
CA THR A 93 0.33 9.15 13.56
C THR A 93 1.57 9.86 13.01
N SER A 94 2.30 9.23 12.08
CA SER A 94 3.49 9.83 11.47
C SER A 94 3.13 11.09 10.69
N PRO A 95 4.05 12.08 10.60
CA PRO A 95 3.86 13.25 9.75
C PRO A 95 3.53 12.88 8.30
N ARG A 96 2.50 13.50 7.72
CA ARG A 96 2.03 13.24 6.34
C ARG A 96 3.17 13.30 5.31
N SER A 97 4.10 14.23 5.45
CA SER A 97 5.25 14.38 4.54
C SER A 97 6.20 13.17 4.56
N LEU A 98 6.36 12.49 5.70
CA LEU A 98 7.15 11.26 5.78
C LEU A 98 6.40 10.08 5.16
N LEU A 99 5.10 10.00 5.37
CA LEU A 99 4.23 9.00 4.74
C LEU A 99 4.19 9.16 3.22
N GLU A 100 4.15 10.40 2.72
CA GLU A 100 4.30 10.68 1.28
C GLU A 100 5.66 10.25 0.74
N SER A 101 6.73 10.46 1.50
CA SER A 101 8.07 9.98 1.12
C SER A 101 8.11 8.45 1.02
N ALA A 102 7.53 7.76 2.00
CA ALA A 102 7.42 6.30 2.01
C ALA A 102 6.54 5.79 0.86
N ALA A 103 5.38 6.38 0.62
CA ALA A 103 4.51 6.03 -0.48
C ALA A 103 5.17 6.25 -1.85
N LYS A 104 5.94 7.34 -2.03
CA LYS A 104 6.75 7.57 -3.25
C LYS A 104 7.83 6.50 -3.43
N PHE A 105 8.48 6.09 -2.35
CA PHE A 105 9.47 5.02 -2.39
C PHE A 105 8.81 3.70 -2.83
N ILE A 106 7.69 3.31 -2.23
CA ILE A 106 6.92 2.11 -2.61
C ILE A 106 6.47 2.21 -4.08
N LEU A 107 5.94 3.35 -4.50
CA LEU A 107 5.45 3.58 -5.86
C LEU A 107 6.57 3.39 -6.89
N SER A 108 7.75 3.98 -6.68
CA SER A 108 8.89 3.83 -7.61
C SER A 108 9.33 2.36 -7.80
N HIS A 109 9.22 1.56 -6.74
CA HIS A 109 9.47 0.12 -6.77
C HIS A 109 8.34 -0.62 -7.51
N ALA A 110 7.09 -0.24 -7.26
CA ALA A 110 5.91 -0.79 -7.93
C ALA A 110 5.91 -0.54 -9.45
N GLU A 111 6.31 0.65 -9.88
CA GLU A 111 6.49 1.02 -11.29
C GLU A 111 7.61 0.20 -11.95
N SER A 112 8.74 0.05 -11.27
CA SER A 112 9.86 -0.76 -11.76
C SER A 112 9.47 -2.23 -11.94
N GLY A 113 8.63 -2.75 -11.04
CA GLY A 113 8.06 -4.10 -11.12
C GLY A 113 7.08 -4.27 -12.28
N ALA A 114 6.17 -3.30 -12.48
CA ALA A 114 5.12 -3.31 -13.51
C ALA A 114 5.66 -3.51 -14.93
N ARG A 115 6.85 -2.96 -15.19
CA ARG A 115 7.52 -3.03 -16.50
C ARG A 115 8.12 -4.42 -16.77
N GLY A 116 8.15 -5.32 -15.78
CA GLY A 116 8.72 -6.66 -15.85
C GLY A 116 7.73 -7.71 -15.35
N LEU A 117 6.84 -8.16 -16.25
CA LEU A 117 5.70 -9.09 -16.12
C LEU A 117 5.91 -10.45 -15.40
N SER A 118 6.96 -10.66 -14.59
CA SER A 118 7.24 -11.95 -13.93
C SER A 118 7.95 -11.88 -12.57
N ARG A 119 8.25 -10.69 -12.01
CA ARG A 119 9.03 -10.59 -10.74
C ARG A 119 8.42 -9.69 -9.67
N GLU A 120 7.19 -9.25 -9.87
CA GLU A 120 6.48 -8.26 -9.05
C GLU A 120 6.30 -8.72 -7.58
N LYS A 121 5.82 -9.95 -7.36
CA LYS A 121 5.49 -10.42 -6.00
C LYS A 121 6.67 -10.41 -5.02
N ARG A 122 7.84 -10.92 -5.44
CA ARG A 122 9.06 -10.92 -4.59
C ARG A 122 9.60 -9.52 -4.31
N LEU A 123 9.29 -8.56 -5.18
CA LEU A 123 9.71 -7.18 -5.00
C LEU A 123 8.80 -6.49 -3.97
N TYR A 124 7.50 -6.82 -3.97
CA TYR A 124 6.55 -6.29 -3.00
C TYR A 124 6.68 -6.94 -1.62
N GLU A 125 6.94 -8.25 -1.55
CA GLU A 125 7.27 -8.92 -0.29
C GLU A 125 8.47 -8.28 0.42
N LYS A 126 9.47 -7.77 -0.32
CA LYS A 126 10.62 -7.04 0.25
C LYS A 126 10.28 -5.65 0.80
N LEU A 127 9.16 -5.09 0.39
CA LEU A 127 8.64 -3.82 0.88
C LEU A 127 7.68 -4.03 2.06
N SER A 128 7.30 -5.28 2.37
CA SER A 128 6.65 -5.57 3.64
C SER A 128 7.53 -5.10 4.79
N TRP A 129 6.90 -4.57 5.83
CA TRP A 129 7.59 -4.05 7.02
C TRP A 129 8.52 -2.86 6.75
N ILE A 130 8.33 -2.16 5.63
CA ILE A 130 8.97 -0.87 5.37
C ILE A 130 8.79 0.06 6.58
N THR A 131 9.87 0.76 6.93
CA THR A 131 9.95 1.64 8.09
C THR A 131 10.62 2.97 7.70
N LEU A 132 10.76 3.86 8.67
CA LEU A 132 11.48 5.13 8.53
C LEU A 132 12.74 5.10 9.41
N ILE A 133 13.92 5.17 8.79
CA ILE A 133 15.22 5.32 9.48
C ILE A 133 15.73 6.73 9.19
N ASP A 134 15.95 7.53 10.24
CA ASP A 134 16.35 8.94 10.11
C ASP A 134 15.41 9.78 9.19
N GLY A 135 14.12 9.45 9.21
CA GLY A 135 13.10 10.10 8.37
C GLY A 135 13.15 9.69 6.89
N GLN A 136 13.89 8.63 6.53
CA GLN A 136 13.95 8.09 5.18
C GLN A 136 13.34 6.69 5.13
N PRO A 137 12.59 6.34 4.07
CA PRO A 137 12.03 5.00 3.90
C PRO A 137 13.13 3.94 3.75
N ALA A 138 13.02 2.85 4.50
CA ALA A 138 13.94 1.72 4.43
C ALA A 138 13.19 0.40 4.60
N CYS A 139 13.63 -0.64 3.88
CA CYS A 139 13.19 -2.01 4.11
C CYS A 139 13.85 -2.57 5.37
N SER A 140 13.11 -3.29 6.20
CA SER A 140 13.62 -4.03 7.35
C SER A 140 14.40 -5.29 6.94
#